data_AF-A0A0E4FZ55-F1
#
_entry.id   AF-A0A0E4FZ55-F1
#
_cell.length_a   1.000
_cell.length_b   1.000
_cell.length_c   1.000
_cell.angle_alpha   90.00
_cell.angle_beta   90.00
_cell.angle_gamma   90.00
#
_symmetry.space_group_name_H-M   'P 1'
#
loop_
_entity.id
_entity.type
_entity.pdbx_description
1 polymer ?
#
loop_
_entity_poly.entity_id
_entity_poly.type
_entity_poly.pdbx_seq_one_letter_code
_entity_poly.pdbx_strand_id
1 'polypeptide(L)'
;MSDGARYRKMLDDFNAISAARPYLNHCTIACAVGAQVFGTTVQDLRTRPNRDVLATRQKIMAFTKVVTGASYHQIARSFDIDHSAVIRACARHELSIRLVLEKTV
;
A
#
# COMPACT_ATOMS: atom_id res chain seq x y z
N MET A 1 16.50 3.32 -4.93
CA MET A 1 15.77 3.80 -3.75
C MET A 1 15.49 2.64 -2.81
N SER A 2 15.78 2.76 -1.51
CA SER A 2 15.44 1.72 -0.53
C SER A 2 13.93 1.67 -0.29
N ASP A 3 13.42 0.53 0.19
CA ASP A 3 11.99 0.42 0.51
C ASP A 3 11.55 1.40 1.60
N GLY A 4 12.41 1.69 2.58
CA GLY A 4 12.11 2.69 3.60
C GLY A 4 11.90 4.09 3.02
N ALA A 5 12.74 4.50 2.06
CA ALA A 5 12.56 5.77 1.36
C ALA A 5 11.28 5.77 0.49
N ARG A 6 10.94 4.63 -0.13
CA ARG A 6 9.66 4.46 -0.85
C ARG A 6 8.46 4.68 0.06
N TYR A 7 8.44 4.04 1.24
CA TYR A 7 7.30 4.16 2.17
C TYR A 7 7.10 5.60 2.65
N ARG A 8 8.17 6.35 2.89
CA ARG A 8 8.06 7.78 3.24
C ARG A 8 7.49 8.60 2.11
N LYS A 9 8.03 8.45 0.89
CA LYS A 9 7.47 9.12 -0.29
C LYS A 9 5.99 8.78 -0.49
N MET A 10 5.61 7.52 -0.31
CA MET A 10 4.22 7.11 -0.39
C MET A 10 3.36 7.77 0.68
N LEU A 11 3.86 7.93 1.91
CA LEU A 11 3.13 8.61 2.99
C LEU A 11 2.91 10.09 2.67
N ASP A 12 3.93 10.77 2.16
CA ASP A 12 3.85 12.18 1.78
C ASP A 12 2.81 12.39 0.67
N ASP A 13 2.91 11.60 -0.41
CA ASP A 13 1.98 11.66 -1.54
C ASP A 13 0.55 11.26 -1.11
N PHE A 14 0.41 10.24 -0.25
CA PHE A 14 -0.89 9.81 0.31
C PHE A 14 -1.54 10.92 1.14
N ASN A 15 -0.80 11.56 2.03
CA ASN A 15 -1.31 12.63 2.89
C ASN A 15 -1.72 13.84 2.06
N ALA A 16 -0.91 14.24 1.08
CA ALA A 16 -1.21 15.35 0.19
C ALA A 16 -2.52 15.13 -0.60
N ILE A 17 -2.68 13.94 -1.20
CA ILE A 17 -3.89 13.62 -1.98
C ILE A 17 -5.12 13.46 -1.06
N SER A 18 -4.97 12.79 0.09
CA SER A 18 -6.07 12.57 1.02
C SER A 18 -6.57 13.88 1.63
N ALA A 19 -5.67 14.81 1.94
CA ALA A 19 -6.03 16.16 2.41
C ALA A 19 -6.78 16.96 1.35
N ALA A 20 -6.35 16.88 0.08
CA ALA A 20 -7.00 17.57 -1.02
C ALA A 20 -8.35 16.95 -1.42
N ARG A 21 -8.57 15.66 -1.13
CA ARG A 21 -9.73 14.88 -1.60
C ARG A 21 -10.26 13.91 -0.54
N PRO A 22 -10.81 14.42 0.59
CA PRO A 22 -11.15 13.61 1.77
C PRO A 22 -12.30 12.60 1.54
N TYR A 23 -13.11 12.80 0.51
CA TYR A 23 -14.23 11.93 0.15
C TYR A 23 -13.82 10.72 -0.70
N LEU A 24 -12.55 10.64 -1.14
CA LEU A 24 -12.06 9.52 -1.93
C LEU A 24 -11.70 8.32 -1.04
N ASN A 25 -11.83 7.13 -1.59
CA ASN A 25 -11.42 5.91 -0.91
C ASN A 25 -9.89 5.90 -0.69
N HIS A 26 -9.46 6.04 0.57
CA HIS A 26 -8.05 6.06 0.96
C HIS A 26 -7.28 4.79 0.59
N CYS A 27 -7.94 3.62 0.51
CA CYS A 27 -7.27 2.40 0.02
C CYS A 27 -6.92 2.51 -1.47
N THR A 28 -7.80 3.13 -2.27
CA THR A 28 -7.54 3.38 -3.68
C THR A 28 -6.39 4.38 -3.87
N ILE A 29 -6.34 5.44 -3.04
CA ILE A 29 -5.24 6.42 -3.05
C ILE A 29 -3.91 5.72 -2.73
N ALA A 30 -3.85 4.96 -1.63
CA ALA A 30 -2.64 4.25 -1.21
C ALA A 30 -2.16 3.24 -2.26
N CYS A 31 -3.09 2.53 -2.92
CA CYS A 31 -2.77 1.64 -4.03
C CYS A 31 -2.16 2.39 -5.22
N ALA A 32 -2.78 3.50 -5.65
CA ALA A 32 -2.31 4.30 -6.78
C ALA A 32 -0.93 4.93 -6.52
N VAL A 33 -0.75 5.53 -5.35
CA VAL A 33 0.54 6.10 -4.92
C VAL A 33 1.62 5.01 -4.84
N GLY A 34 1.29 3.85 -4.26
CA GLY A 34 2.22 2.72 -4.19
C GLY A 34 2.63 2.23 -5.57
N ALA A 35 1.67 2.09 -6.50
CA ALA A 35 1.97 1.70 -7.87
C ALA A 35 2.99 2.66 -8.50
N GLN A 36 2.73 3.97 -8.42
CA GLN A 36 3.62 5.01 -8.94
C GLN A 36 5.04 4.95 -8.32
N VAL A 37 5.14 4.89 -6.99
CA VAL A 37 6.44 4.92 -6.29
C VAL A 37 7.29 3.67 -6.55
N PHE A 38 6.64 2.53 -6.75
CA PHE A 38 7.32 1.28 -7.11
C PHE A 38 7.54 1.09 -8.61
N GLY A 39 7.10 2.04 -9.45
CA GLY A 39 7.27 1.97 -10.90
C GLY A 39 6.45 0.86 -11.56
N THR A 40 5.25 0.61 -11.02
CA THR A 40 4.28 -0.37 -11.54
C THR A 40 2.93 0.30 -11.78
N THR A 41 1.96 -0.41 -12.36
CA THR A 41 0.61 0.10 -12.57
C THR A 41 -0.38 -0.53 -11.60
N VAL A 42 -1.49 0.16 -11.31
CA VAL A 42 -2.59 -0.42 -10.52
C VAL A 42 -3.12 -1.70 -11.19
N GLN A 43 -3.08 -1.77 -12.51
CA GLN A 43 -3.50 -2.95 -13.26
C GLN A 43 -2.57 -4.15 -13.03
N ASP A 44 -1.25 -3.95 -12.98
CA ASP A 44 -0.30 -5.00 -12.65
C ASP A 44 -0.52 -5.55 -11.24
N LEU A 45 -0.93 -4.69 -10.30
CA LEU A 45 -1.24 -5.10 -8.93
C LEU A 45 -2.55 -5.91 -8.85
N ARG A 46 -3.53 -5.64 -9.71
CA ARG A 46 -4.83 -6.35 -9.73
C ARG A 46 -4.77 -7.69 -10.46
N THR A 47 -3.95 -7.77 -11.49
CA THR A 47 -3.80 -8.99 -12.29
C THR A 47 -2.89 -10.03 -11.63
N ARG A 48 -2.78 -11.23 -12.21
CA ARG A 48 -1.90 -12.30 -11.71
C ARG A 48 -0.44 -11.91 -11.97
N PRO A 49 0.30 -11.45 -10.94
CA PRO A 49 1.55 -10.77 -11.17
C PRO A 49 2.72 -11.76 -11.30
N ASN A 50 3.79 -11.33 -11.98
CA ASN A 50 5.09 -11.98 -11.87
C ASN A 50 5.63 -11.86 -10.42
N ARG A 51 6.72 -12.57 -10.11
CA ARG A 51 7.26 -12.62 -8.74
C ARG A 51 7.57 -11.24 -8.14
N ASP A 52 8.11 -10.34 -8.95
CA ASP A 52 8.53 -9.01 -8.48
C ASP A 52 7.33 -8.10 -8.22
N VAL A 53 6.35 -8.10 -9.12
CA VAL A 53 5.09 -7.36 -8.93
C VAL A 53 4.31 -7.95 -7.75
N LEU A 54 4.35 -9.26 -7.52
CA LEU A 54 3.74 -9.88 -6.34
C LEU A 54 4.36 -9.35 -5.04
N ALA A 55 5.69 -9.27 -4.97
CA ALA A 55 6.39 -8.74 -3.80
C ALA A 55 6.04 -7.27 -3.58
N THR A 56 6.03 -6.45 -4.63
CA THR A 56 5.61 -5.06 -4.60
C THR A 56 4.17 -4.91 -4.10
N ARG A 57 3.23 -5.69 -4.64
CA ARG A 57 1.83 -5.68 -4.22
C ARG A 57 1.68 -5.95 -2.73
N GLN A 58 2.41 -6.92 -2.20
CA GLN A 58 2.36 -7.27 -0.77
C GLN A 58 2.81 -6.11 0.12
N LYS A 59 3.88 -5.40 -0.28
CA LYS A 59 4.35 -4.21 0.42
C LYS A 59 3.29 -3.10 0.40
N ILE A 60 2.67 -2.84 -0.75
CA ILE A 60 1.65 -1.78 -0.89
C ILE A 60 0.37 -2.13 -0.09
N MET A 61 -0.06 -3.40 -0.07
CA MET A 61 -1.19 -3.83 0.75
C MET A 61 -0.94 -3.60 2.25
N ALA A 62 0.24 -3.98 2.73
CA ALA A 62 0.61 -3.75 4.12
C ALA A 62 0.75 -2.26 4.44
N PHE A 63 1.35 -1.47 3.55
CA PHE A 63 1.39 -0.01 3.68
C PHE A 63 -0.01 0.57 3.80
N THR A 64 -0.94 0.15 2.92
CA THR A 64 -2.34 0.59 2.94
C THR A 64 -2.98 0.30 4.30
N LYS A 65 -2.73 -0.89 4.87
CA LYS A 65 -3.21 -1.23 6.21
C LYS A 65 -2.67 -0.28 7.27
N VAL A 66 -1.37 0.03 7.24
CA VAL A 66 -0.72 0.93 8.21
C VAL A 66 -1.31 2.33 8.15
N VAL A 67 -1.42 2.93 6.96
CA VAL A 67 -1.79 4.35 6.84
C VAL A 67 -3.30 4.60 6.89
N THR A 68 -4.13 3.61 6.54
CA THR A 68 -5.60 3.78 6.52
C THR A 68 -6.32 3.12 7.67
N GLY A 69 -5.71 2.13 8.34
CA GLY A 69 -6.37 1.30 9.33
C GLY A 69 -7.45 0.36 8.78
N ALA A 70 -7.74 0.39 7.48
CA ALA A 70 -8.86 -0.31 6.84
C ALA A 70 -8.87 -1.83 7.09
N SER A 71 -10.05 -2.45 7.02
CA SER A 71 -10.18 -3.89 7.15
C SER A 71 -9.53 -4.62 5.97
N TYR A 72 -9.12 -5.87 6.16
CA TYR A 72 -8.51 -6.66 5.10
C TYR A 72 -9.44 -6.81 3.88
N HIS A 73 -10.76 -6.87 4.09
CA HIS A 73 -11.74 -6.90 3.01
C HIS A 73 -11.81 -5.57 2.24
N GLN A 74 -11.74 -4.42 2.93
CA GLN A 74 -11.73 -3.11 2.26
C GLN A 74 -10.50 -2.94 1.37
N ILE A 75 -9.34 -3.36 1.88
CA ILE A 75 -8.09 -3.36 1.12
C ILE A 75 -8.22 -4.31 -0.07
N ALA A 76 -8.63 -5.56 0.16
CA ALA A 76 -8.79 -6.58 -0.87
C ALA A 76 -9.64 -6.11 -2.06
N ARG A 77 -10.77 -5.44 -1.80
CA ARG A 77 -11.62 -4.83 -2.85
C ARG A 77 -10.89 -3.80 -3.71
N SER A 78 -9.98 -3.02 -3.12
CA SER A 78 -9.23 -1.99 -3.86
C SER A 78 -8.15 -2.60 -4.77
N PHE A 79 -7.67 -3.79 -4.41
CA PHE A 79 -6.68 -4.58 -5.14
C PHE A 79 -7.30 -5.68 -6.03
N ASP A 80 -8.62 -5.86 -6.02
CA ASP A 80 -9.33 -6.90 -6.77
C ASP A 80 -8.79 -8.33 -6.52
N ILE A 81 -8.57 -8.66 -5.23
CA ILE A 81 -8.04 -9.96 -4.81
C ILE A 81 -8.79 -10.50 -3.60
N ASP A 82 -8.42 -11.72 -3.18
CA ASP A 82 -8.89 -12.28 -1.92
C ASP A 82 -8.21 -11.67 -0.68
N HIS A 83 -8.99 -11.46 0.37
CA HIS A 83 -8.56 -10.88 1.64
C HIS A 83 -7.51 -11.72 2.38
N SER A 84 -7.44 -13.05 2.19
CA SER A 84 -6.36 -13.88 2.77
C SER A 84 -4.98 -13.52 2.23
N ALA A 85 -4.89 -12.97 1.01
CA ALA A 85 -3.63 -12.48 0.45
C ALA A 85 -3.18 -11.21 1.16
N VAL A 86 -4.12 -10.35 1.55
CA VAL A 86 -3.86 -9.14 2.34
C VAL A 86 -3.36 -9.51 3.73
N ILE A 87 -4.01 -10.47 4.41
CA ILE A 87 -3.57 -10.97 5.73
C ILE A 87 -2.12 -11.45 5.67
N ARG A 88 -1.80 -12.30 4.69
CA ARG A 88 -0.43 -12.83 4.50
C ARG A 88 0.59 -11.73 4.22
N ALA A 89 0.21 -10.68 3.52
CA ALA A 89 1.08 -9.54 3.25
C ALA A 89 1.32 -8.67 4.49
N CYS A 90 0.26 -8.37 5.24
CA CYS A 90 0.35 -7.59 6.49
C CYS A 90 1.20 -8.32 7.53
N ALA A 91 1.01 -9.64 7.69
CA ALA A 91 1.83 -10.46 8.57
C ALA A 91 3.33 -10.39 8.27
N ARG A 92 3.73 -10.16 7.01
CA ARG A 92 5.14 -10.03 6.61
C ARG A 92 5.71 -8.63 6.73
N HIS A 93 4.92 -7.60 6.48
CA HIS A 93 5.46 -6.26 6.21
C HIS A 93 4.95 -5.18 7.16
N GLU A 94 3.80 -5.35 7.80
CA GLU A 94 3.13 -4.29 8.57
C GLU A 94 4.03 -3.71 9.66
N LEU A 95 4.63 -4.56 10.49
CA LEU A 95 5.53 -4.13 11.58
C LEU A 95 6.73 -3.33 11.04
N SER A 96 7.37 -3.84 9.99
CA SER A 96 8.53 -3.15 9.39
C SER A 96 8.16 -1.78 8.83
N ILE A 97 6.97 -1.64 8.24
CA ILE A 97 6.49 -0.38 7.68
C ILE A 97 6.17 0.60 8.82
N ARG A 98 5.46 0.15 9.87
CA ARG A 98 5.18 0.99 11.07
C ARG A 98 6.47 1.55 11.64
N LEU A 99 7.47 0.71 11.89
CA LEU A 99 8.77 1.15 12.42
C LEU A 99 9.50 2.15 11.53
N VAL A 100 9.36 2.06 10.21
CA VAL A 100 9.95 3.03 9.27
C VAL A 100 9.24 4.38 9.34
N LEU A 101 7.92 4.38 9.51
CA LEU A 101 7.11 5.60 9.54
C LEU A 101 7.11 6.29 10.91
N GLU A 102 7.14 5.53 12.01
CA GLU A 102 7.11 6.06 13.40
C GLU A 102 8.44 6.68 13.87
N LYS A 103 9.59 6.25 13.33
CA LYS A 103 10.94 6.73 13.74
C LYS A 103 11.24 8.20 13.43
N THR A 104 10.23 9.02 13.12
CA THR A 104 10.41 10.39 12.64
C THR A 104 9.45 11.39 13.31
N VAL A 105 8.76 10.98 14.38
CA VAL A 105 8.00 11.90 15.26
C VAL A 105 8.83 12.17 16.52
#